data_AF-A0A1R2B5F2-F1
#
_entry.id   AF-A0A1R2B5F2-F1
#
_cell.length_a   1.000
_cell.length_b   1.000
_cell.length_c   1.000
_cell.angle_alpha   90.00
_cell.angle_beta   90.00
_cell.angle_gamma   90.00
#
_symmetry.space_group_name_H-M   'P 1'
#
loop_
_entity.id
_entity.type
_entity.pdbx_description
1 polymer ?
#
loop_
_entity_poly.entity_id
_entity_poly.type
_entity_poly.pdbx_seq_one_letter_code
_entity_poly.pdbx_strand_id
1 'polypeptide(L)'
;MNKSNTFSKCTSNLREPQSIRLQKDLESITESLEHEKRESMYLDEQFKVLQFEMSSLPKPSSSPFTSLRSTISVLEKKLELEINTLNQTKYKNRQLRQQINEYRLDKSAHKQSLNAVIENLDKTSKAANEQYDELLRKNDEDMSQKEKIGMLRAKSANQRFKYDEKISTLSTMLKNSKFDTKFLYEETQYSAQSIELISVLKQLVKSSHRSTIDKKHEIDHYTKHVTLLNNYFNEIKRVTGMNEVNDIVTSCLKSEEQSQQVLSYLNNLNSDIDLLEEKLKISNSKIQYLEGSKYQGRLTIQEAIKTNETNFALMQGKIKDKKEAEFNRNMVIQNSLPWMKKIYKLLEFMHFKDYFSNYLDVDTIDKLNQEYSVQLLGKIEELLSFLMLAIELRKQSTLSVHRFPSVPTKKEIKKKKAMKHFLEEKDLYDEQDFDEIRVPISVQEMKKKATTIFERRRSMLKAKPVTPDITHPKTPTYRLAREIL
;
A
#
# COMPACT_ATOMS: atom_id res chain seq x y z
N MET A 1 101.32 76.58 -37.58
CA MET A 1 102.65 76.97 -38.09
C MET A 1 102.60 78.43 -38.51
N ASN A 2 103.74 79.11 -38.42
CA ASN A 2 104.05 80.49 -38.80
C ASN A 2 103.73 81.62 -37.82
N LYS A 3 104.82 81.96 -37.11
CA LYS A 3 105.21 83.23 -36.50
C LYS A 3 105.01 84.41 -37.45
N SER A 4 104.69 85.59 -36.93
CA SER A 4 105.65 86.72 -36.87
C SER A 4 105.01 88.05 -36.45
N ASN A 5 105.73 88.71 -35.53
CA ASN A 5 105.99 90.15 -35.45
C ASN A 5 104.85 91.14 -35.17
N THR A 6 104.77 91.57 -33.91
CA THR A 6 104.41 92.94 -33.56
C THR A 6 105.64 93.66 -33.01
N PHE A 7 106.23 94.50 -33.86
CA PHE A 7 107.24 95.48 -33.47
C PHE A 7 106.54 96.71 -32.89
N SER A 8 106.98 97.09 -31.71
CA SER A 8 106.88 98.42 -31.10
C SER A 8 107.28 99.54 -32.09
N LYS A 9 106.49 100.62 -32.12
CA LYS A 9 107.02 101.98 -32.05
C LYS A 9 105.95 103.01 -31.69
N CYS A 10 106.04 103.46 -30.45
CA CYS A 10 105.52 104.73 -29.98
C CYS A 10 106.42 105.87 -30.50
N THR A 11 105.81 106.97 -30.94
CA THR A 11 106.29 108.38 -31.03
C THR A 11 105.48 109.06 -32.14
N SER A 12 104.95 110.27 -32.08
CA SER A 12 104.94 111.37 -31.11
C SER A 12 104.17 112.52 -31.78
N ASN A 13 103.36 113.24 -31.01
CA ASN A 13 103.07 114.68 -31.11
C ASN A 13 102.54 115.28 -32.43
N LEU A 14 101.31 115.78 -32.39
CA LEU A 14 100.96 117.22 -32.38
C LEU A 14 99.42 117.35 -32.34
N ARG A 15 98.90 118.41 -31.68
CA ARG A 15 97.47 118.65 -31.42
C ARG A 15 96.60 118.53 -32.69
N GLU A 16 96.01 117.36 -32.95
CA GLU A 16 94.81 117.29 -33.79
C GLU A 16 93.62 117.80 -32.94
N PRO A 17 92.82 118.77 -33.43
CA PRO A 17 91.62 119.19 -32.72
C PRO A 17 90.71 117.98 -32.50
N GLN A 18 90.09 117.91 -31.33
CA GLN A 18 89.31 116.76 -30.86
C GLN A 18 88.20 116.35 -31.85
N SER A 19 87.73 117.29 -32.68
CA SER A 19 86.81 117.06 -33.78
C SER A 19 87.37 116.12 -34.87
N ILE A 20 88.64 116.24 -35.26
CA ILE A 20 89.25 115.39 -36.30
C ILE A 20 89.52 113.98 -35.77
N ARG A 21 89.87 113.86 -34.49
CA ARG A 21 90.05 112.56 -33.84
C ARG A 21 88.71 111.82 -33.69
N LEU A 22 87.67 112.52 -33.23
CA LEU A 22 86.31 112.00 -33.18
C LEU A 22 85.75 111.67 -34.56
N GLN A 23 86.12 112.44 -35.60
CA GLN A 23 85.73 112.15 -36.97
C GLN A 23 86.41 110.87 -37.50
N LYS A 24 87.72 110.70 -37.29
CA LYS A 24 88.43 109.45 -37.62
C LYS A 24 87.90 108.25 -36.82
N ASP A 25 87.57 108.45 -35.55
CA ASP A 25 86.96 107.41 -34.71
C ASP A 25 85.54 107.07 -35.22
N LEU A 26 84.74 108.06 -35.63
CA LEU A 26 83.43 107.86 -36.26
C LEU A 26 83.55 107.15 -37.60
N GLU A 27 84.50 107.53 -38.45
CA GLU A 27 84.76 106.89 -39.74
C GLU A 27 85.21 105.44 -39.54
N SER A 28 86.11 105.18 -38.58
CA SER A 28 86.53 103.82 -38.23
C SER A 28 85.40 102.96 -37.65
N ILE A 29 84.54 103.54 -36.80
CA ILE A 29 83.35 102.86 -36.28
C ILE A 29 82.36 102.59 -37.41
N THR A 30 82.19 103.54 -38.35
CA THR A 30 81.28 103.38 -39.48
C THR A 30 81.77 102.30 -40.44
N GLU A 31 83.06 102.27 -40.76
CA GLU A 31 83.66 101.20 -41.55
C GLU A 31 83.53 99.83 -40.86
N SER A 32 83.77 99.77 -39.54
CA SER A 32 83.58 98.54 -38.76
C SER A 32 82.13 98.08 -38.78
N LEU A 33 81.18 99.01 -38.66
CA LEU A 33 79.75 98.71 -38.65
C LEU A 33 79.27 98.29 -40.05
N GLU A 34 79.81 98.86 -41.12
CA GLU A 34 79.55 98.40 -42.48
C GLU A 34 80.14 97.02 -42.77
N HIS A 35 81.31 96.70 -42.21
CA HIS A 35 81.90 95.36 -42.30
C HIS A 35 81.03 94.34 -41.56
N GLU A 36 80.65 94.65 -40.32
CA GLU A 36 79.80 93.79 -39.49
C GLU A 36 78.41 93.58 -40.11
N LYS A 37 77.85 94.62 -40.74
CA LYS A 37 76.59 94.52 -41.49
C LYS A 37 76.70 93.60 -42.71
N ARG A 38 77.81 93.67 -43.45
CA ARG A 38 78.07 92.77 -44.60
C ARG A 38 78.25 91.32 -44.15
N GLU A 39 78.97 91.11 -43.05
CA GLU A 39 79.16 89.79 -42.45
C GLU A 39 77.84 89.20 -41.95
N SER A 40 77.02 90.01 -41.27
CA SER A 40 75.68 89.61 -40.81
C SER A 40 74.78 89.22 -41.98
N MET A 41 74.78 89.98 -43.09
CA MET A 41 74.00 89.64 -44.27
C MET A 41 74.45 88.33 -44.92
N TYR A 42 75.77 88.08 -44.97
CA TYR A 42 76.33 86.84 -45.49
C TYR A 42 75.92 85.62 -44.64
N LEU A 43 75.97 85.76 -43.31
CA LEU A 43 75.53 84.70 -42.39
C LEU A 43 74.03 84.43 -42.48
N ASP A 44 73.21 85.46 -42.67
CA ASP A 44 71.76 85.30 -42.88
C ASP A 44 71.44 84.58 -44.19
N GLU A 45 72.17 84.85 -45.27
CA GLU A 45 72.03 84.11 -46.53
C GLU A 45 72.46 82.64 -46.38
N GLN A 46 73.60 82.38 -45.73
CA GLN A 46 74.04 81.02 -45.40
C GLN A 46 73.00 80.27 -44.56
N PHE A 47 72.41 80.94 -43.57
CA PHE A 47 71.39 80.35 -42.72
C PHE A 47 70.11 80.01 -43.50
N LYS A 48 69.69 80.89 -44.42
CA LYS A 48 68.54 80.62 -45.31
C LYS A 48 68.82 79.45 -46.25
N VAL A 49 70.04 79.34 -46.80
CA VAL A 49 70.43 78.21 -47.66
C VAL A 49 70.42 76.90 -46.86
N LEU A 50 71.02 76.88 -45.66
CA LEU A 50 71.01 75.69 -44.79
C LEU A 50 69.60 75.30 -44.33
N GLN A 51 68.74 76.27 -44.04
CA GLN A 51 67.35 76.03 -43.68
C GLN A 51 66.55 75.48 -44.85
N PHE A 52 66.80 76.00 -46.06
CA PHE A 52 66.24 75.46 -47.29
C PHE A 52 66.72 74.04 -47.55
N GLU A 53 68.03 73.76 -47.44
CA GLU A 53 68.60 72.42 -47.57
C GLU A 53 68.01 71.44 -46.54
N MET A 54 67.92 71.82 -45.26
CA MET A 54 67.25 71.02 -44.22
C MET A 54 65.77 70.75 -44.52
N SER A 55 65.07 71.73 -45.08
CA SER A 55 63.66 71.58 -45.45
C SER A 55 63.45 70.76 -46.73
N SER A 56 64.45 70.72 -47.62
CA SER A 56 64.44 70.00 -48.89
C SER A 56 64.94 68.55 -48.77
N LEU A 57 65.65 68.22 -47.68
CA LEU A 57 66.00 66.84 -47.36
C LEU A 57 64.74 66.02 -47.06
N PRO A 58 64.56 64.85 -47.70
CA PRO A 58 63.42 63.99 -47.43
C PRO A 58 63.50 63.50 -45.98
N LYS A 59 62.47 63.81 -45.18
CA LYS A 59 62.35 63.34 -43.81
C LYS A 59 62.49 61.81 -43.79
N PRO A 60 63.35 61.23 -42.92
CA PRO A 60 63.52 59.78 -42.85
C PRO A 60 62.17 59.14 -42.53
N SER A 61 61.66 58.33 -43.46
CA SER A 61 60.39 57.63 -43.30
C SER A 61 60.52 56.60 -42.17
N SER A 62 60.07 56.97 -40.98
CA SER A 62 59.96 56.08 -39.81
C SER A 62 58.84 55.01 -39.93
N SER A 63 58.32 54.76 -41.15
CA SER A 63 57.15 53.92 -41.40
C SER A 63 57.37 52.38 -41.35
N PRO A 64 58.56 51.79 -41.61
CA PRO A 64 58.67 50.32 -41.62
C PRO A 64 58.73 49.72 -40.21
N PHE A 65 59.31 50.42 -39.22
CA PHE A 65 59.49 49.88 -37.87
C PHE A 65 58.19 49.88 -37.05
N THR A 66 57.36 50.92 -37.23
CA THR A 66 56.08 51.03 -36.52
C THR A 66 55.06 50.02 -37.03
N SER A 67 55.04 49.76 -38.34
CA SER A 67 54.21 48.72 -38.94
C SER A 67 54.67 47.31 -38.51
N LEU A 68 55.97 47.03 -38.49
CA LEU A 68 56.51 45.76 -37.97
C LEU A 68 56.15 45.54 -36.49
N ARG A 69 56.22 46.60 -35.66
CA ARG A 69 55.89 46.49 -34.22
C ARG A 69 54.40 46.19 -34.01
N SER A 70 53.54 46.77 -34.84
CA SER A 70 52.11 46.48 -34.82
C SER A 70 51.79 45.06 -35.28
N THR A 71 52.48 44.53 -36.31
CA THR A 71 52.29 43.15 -36.75
C THR A 71 52.82 42.14 -35.74
N ILE A 72 53.97 42.41 -35.10
CA ILE A 72 54.49 41.61 -33.98
C ILE A 72 53.46 41.56 -32.84
N SER A 73 52.89 42.71 -32.43
CA SER A 73 51.89 42.73 -31.37
C SER A 73 50.61 41.96 -31.73
N VAL A 74 50.16 42.02 -33.00
CA VAL A 74 49.03 41.21 -33.49
C VAL A 74 49.36 39.72 -33.46
N LEU A 75 50.58 39.33 -33.85
CA LEU A 75 51.04 37.93 -33.83
C LEU A 75 51.19 37.40 -32.40
N GLU A 76 51.69 38.20 -31.47
CA GLU A 76 51.75 37.86 -30.04
C GLU A 76 50.35 37.62 -29.47
N LYS A 77 49.40 38.52 -29.75
CA LYS A 77 48.00 38.33 -29.34
C LYS A 77 47.38 37.08 -29.96
N LYS A 78 47.65 36.79 -31.23
CA LYS A 78 47.19 35.56 -31.88
C LYS A 78 47.81 34.31 -31.24
N LEU A 79 49.10 34.35 -30.93
CA LEU A 79 49.80 33.27 -30.25
C LEU A 79 49.20 33.03 -28.85
N GLU A 80 48.92 34.08 -28.09
CA GLU A 80 48.30 33.99 -26.78
C GLU A 80 46.88 33.39 -26.86
N LEU A 81 46.08 33.81 -27.84
CA LEU A 81 44.78 33.21 -28.12
C LEU A 81 44.92 31.72 -28.45
N GLU A 82 45.88 31.33 -29.29
CA GLU A 82 46.12 29.92 -29.62
C GLU A 82 46.65 29.08 -28.45
N ILE A 83 47.46 29.67 -27.57
CA ILE A 83 47.86 29.01 -26.32
C ILE A 83 46.63 28.77 -25.43
N ASN A 84 45.73 29.75 -25.35
CA ASN A 84 44.50 29.63 -24.59
C ASN A 84 43.55 28.58 -25.19
N THR A 85 43.36 28.53 -26.51
CA THR A 85 42.55 27.50 -27.18
C THR A 85 43.16 26.11 -26.98
N LEU A 86 44.49 25.98 -27.06
CA LEU A 86 45.21 24.73 -26.79
C LEU A 86 45.02 24.28 -25.34
N ASN A 87 45.13 25.19 -24.37
CA ASN A 87 44.93 24.88 -22.96
C ASN A 87 43.48 24.46 -22.65
N GLN A 88 42.50 25.14 -23.23
CA GLN A 88 41.10 24.74 -23.13
C GLN A 88 40.87 23.35 -23.74
N THR A 89 41.50 23.06 -24.88
CA THR A 89 41.40 21.75 -25.54
C THR A 89 42.06 20.66 -24.71
N LYS A 90 43.23 20.91 -24.11
CA LYS A 90 43.89 19.99 -23.16
C LYS A 90 43.02 19.72 -21.94
N TYR A 91 42.38 20.74 -21.39
CA TYR A 91 41.46 20.60 -20.27
C TYR A 91 40.25 19.72 -20.64
N LYS A 92 39.59 20.01 -21.77
CA LYS A 92 38.49 19.17 -22.29
C LYS A 92 38.94 17.72 -22.53
N ASN A 93 40.15 17.51 -23.07
CA ASN A 93 40.69 16.16 -23.28
C ASN A 93 40.91 15.43 -21.95
N ARG A 94 41.37 16.11 -20.90
CA ARG A 94 41.50 15.54 -19.55
C ARG A 94 40.13 15.15 -18.97
N GLN A 95 39.12 16.02 -19.11
CA GLN A 95 37.75 15.71 -18.68
C GLN A 95 37.17 14.50 -19.41
N LEU A 96 37.33 14.44 -20.74
CA LEU A 96 36.89 13.28 -21.53
C LEU A 96 37.59 11.98 -21.10
N ARG A 97 38.88 12.04 -20.78
CA ARG A 97 39.60 10.86 -20.25
C ARG A 97 39.08 10.42 -18.89
N GLN A 98 38.72 11.35 -18.02
CA GLN A 98 38.10 11.04 -16.73
C GLN A 98 36.74 10.38 -16.93
N GLN A 99 35.88 10.94 -17.78
CA GLN A 99 34.58 10.35 -18.12
C GLN A 99 34.72 8.95 -18.75
N ILE A 100 35.70 8.74 -19.65
CA ILE A 100 35.97 7.41 -20.21
C ILE A 100 36.37 6.41 -19.12
N ASN A 101 37.15 6.84 -18.13
CA ASN A 101 37.55 5.97 -17.02
C ASN A 101 36.37 5.64 -16.10
N GLU A 102 35.51 6.61 -15.80
CA GLU A 102 34.25 6.39 -15.07
C GLU A 102 33.37 5.36 -15.80
N TYR A 103 33.14 5.55 -17.11
CA TYR A 103 32.37 4.58 -17.90
C TYR A 103 33.01 3.19 -17.98
N ARG A 104 34.35 3.09 -17.96
CA ARG A 104 35.04 1.80 -17.90
C ARG A 104 34.81 1.09 -16.57
N LEU A 105 34.83 1.85 -15.48
CA LEU A 105 34.59 1.33 -14.14
C LEU A 105 33.14 0.86 -14.01
N ASP A 106 32.18 1.67 -14.44
CA ASP A 106 30.75 1.32 -14.45
C ASP A 106 30.49 0.08 -15.31
N LYS A 107 31.07 0.01 -16.51
CA LYS A 107 30.98 -1.17 -17.37
C LYS A 107 31.51 -2.43 -16.68
N SER A 108 32.62 -2.32 -15.95
CA SER A 108 33.17 -3.44 -15.19
C SER A 108 32.23 -3.88 -14.07
N ALA A 109 31.69 -2.93 -13.31
CA ALA A 109 30.74 -3.20 -12.23
C ALA A 109 29.46 -3.87 -12.76
N HIS A 110 28.89 -3.34 -13.85
CA HIS A 110 27.72 -3.95 -14.50
C HIS A 110 28.00 -5.35 -15.04
N LYS A 111 29.19 -5.58 -15.61
CA LYS A 111 29.59 -6.92 -16.07
C LYS A 111 29.69 -7.91 -14.91
N GLN A 112 30.23 -7.50 -13.76
CA GLN A 112 30.28 -8.34 -12.56
C GLN A 112 28.89 -8.63 -12.03
N SER A 113 28.01 -7.61 -11.95
CA SER A 113 26.61 -7.79 -11.54
C SER A 113 25.86 -8.72 -12.48
N LEU A 114 26.08 -8.61 -13.79
CA LEU A 114 25.45 -9.48 -14.79
C LEU A 114 25.90 -10.93 -14.62
N ASN A 115 27.20 -11.15 -14.43
CA ASN A 115 27.74 -12.50 -14.19
C ASN A 115 27.16 -13.13 -12.92
N ALA A 116 27.00 -12.36 -11.84
CA ALA A 116 26.37 -12.84 -10.62
C ALA A 116 24.89 -13.20 -10.82
N VAL A 117 24.15 -12.41 -11.61
CA VAL A 117 22.76 -12.71 -11.98
C VAL A 117 22.67 -13.99 -12.82
N ILE A 118 23.57 -14.17 -13.80
CA ILE A 118 23.64 -15.39 -14.61
C ILE A 118 23.92 -16.61 -13.72
N GLU A 119 24.89 -16.53 -12.81
CA GLU A 119 25.22 -17.64 -11.90
C GLU A 119 24.04 -17.98 -10.97
N ASN A 120 23.32 -16.97 -10.48
CA ASN A 120 22.12 -17.18 -9.66
C ASN A 120 20.97 -17.80 -10.47
N LEU A 121 20.82 -17.40 -11.73
CA LEU A 121 19.81 -17.96 -12.62
C LEU A 121 20.11 -19.44 -12.92
N ASP A 122 21.37 -19.78 -13.17
CA ASP A 122 21.80 -21.17 -13.35
C ASP A 122 21.57 -22.02 -12.10
N LYS A 123 21.89 -21.49 -10.90
CA LYS A 123 21.62 -22.17 -9.63
C LYS A 123 20.12 -22.39 -9.42
N THR A 124 19.31 -21.37 -9.68
CA THR A 124 17.86 -21.44 -9.54
C THR A 124 17.24 -22.41 -10.54
N SER A 125 17.73 -22.41 -11.79
CA SER A 125 17.29 -23.35 -12.83
C SER A 125 17.64 -24.79 -12.46
N LYS A 126 18.83 -25.05 -11.90
CA LYS A 126 19.20 -26.38 -11.40
C LYS A 126 18.31 -26.83 -10.25
N ALA A 127 18.09 -25.97 -9.24
CA ALA A 127 17.22 -26.29 -8.13
C ALA A 127 15.77 -26.55 -8.56
N ALA A 128 15.25 -25.79 -9.54
CA ALA A 128 13.92 -26.01 -10.10
C ALA A 128 13.81 -27.36 -10.83
N ASN A 129 14.84 -27.74 -11.59
CA ASN A 129 14.89 -29.05 -12.25
C ASN A 129 14.98 -30.19 -11.23
N GLU A 130 15.78 -30.04 -10.18
CA GLU A 130 15.86 -31.02 -9.09
C GLU A 130 14.50 -31.22 -8.40
N GLN A 131 13.76 -30.14 -8.13
CA GLN A 131 12.41 -30.22 -7.58
C GLN A 131 11.42 -30.87 -8.56
N TYR A 132 11.54 -30.59 -9.85
CA TYR A 132 10.71 -31.22 -10.87
C TYR A 132 10.95 -32.74 -10.94
N ASP A 133 12.21 -33.17 -10.89
CA ASP A 133 12.57 -34.59 -10.86
C ASP A 133 12.08 -35.28 -9.57
N GLU A 134 12.13 -34.59 -8.43
CA GLU A 134 11.57 -35.09 -7.17
C GLU A 134 10.04 -35.26 -7.25
N LEU A 135 9.33 -34.31 -7.86
CA LEU A 135 7.89 -34.40 -8.09
C LEU A 135 7.51 -35.56 -9.03
N LEU A 136 8.29 -35.78 -10.09
CA LEU A 136 8.10 -36.93 -10.98
C LEU A 136 8.24 -38.24 -10.23
N ARG A 137 9.30 -38.39 -9.42
CA ARG A 137 9.50 -39.58 -8.58
C ARG A 137 8.34 -39.82 -7.61
N LYS A 138 7.89 -38.78 -6.94
CA LYS A 138 6.75 -38.87 -6.02
C LYS A 138 5.46 -39.26 -6.74
N ASN A 139 5.24 -38.74 -7.95
CA ASN A 139 4.08 -39.11 -8.76
C ASN A 139 4.14 -40.59 -9.19
N ASP A 140 5.31 -41.11 -9.54
CA ASP A 140 5.49 -42.53 -9.86
C ASP A 140 5.19 -43.43 -8.64
N GLU A 141 5.65 -43.02 -7.45
CA GLU A 141 5.32 -43.70 -6.20
C GLU A 141 3.81 -43.68 -5.91
N ASP A 142 3.15 -42.52 -6.07
CA ASP A 142 1.71 -42.38 -5.89
C ASP A 142 0.92 -43.24 -6.90
N MET A 143 1.38 -43.33 -8.14
CA MET A 143 0.78 -44.20 -9.15
C MET A 143 0.92 -45.69 -8.77
N SER A 144 2.10 -46.11 -8.32
CA SER A 144 2.31 -47.47 -7.82
C SER A 144 1.41 -47.80 -6.61
N GLN A 145 1.25 -46.84 -5.69
CA GLN A 145 0.33 -46.99 -4.55
C GLN A 145 -1.14 -47.07 -5.00
N LYS A 146 -1.56 -46.23 -5.95
CA LYS A 146 -2.91 -46.27 -6.53
C LYS A 146 -3.20 -47.61 -7.20
N GLU A 147 -2.26 -48.16 -7.96
CA GLU A 147 -2.39 -49.49 -8.56
C GLU A 147 -2.53 -50.58 -7.50
N LYS A 148 -1.70 -50.53 -6.44
CA LYS A 148 -1.78 -51.48 -5.32
C LYS A 148 -3.14 -51.41 -4.61
N ILE A 149 -3.66 -50.20 -4.37
CA ILE A 149 -5.00 -50.00 -3.79
C ILE A 149 -6.07 -50.52 -4.75
N GLY A 150 -5.94 -50.28 -6.05
CA GLY A 150 -6.84 -50.80 -7.08
C GLY A 150 -6.91 -52.33 -7.06
N MET A 151 -5.77 -53.00 -7.02
CA MET A 151 -5.68 -54.46 -6.89
C MET A 151 -6.33 -54.96 -5.60
N LEU A 152 -6.08 -54.31 -4.46
CA LEU A 152 -6.69 -54.67 -3.17
C LEU A 152 -8.21 -54.50 -3.19
N ARG A 153 -8.73 -53.42 -3.78
CA ARG A 153 -10.16 -53.18 -3.94
C ARG A 153 -10.80 -54.25 -4.83
N ALA A 154 -10.18 -54.59 -5.97
CA ALA A 154 -10.66 -55.65 -6.84
C ALA A 154 -10.68 -57.01 -6.13
N LYS A 155 -9.64 -57.34 -5.37
CA LYS A 155 -9.57 -58.56 -4.56
C LYS A 155 -10.67 -58.60 -3.48
N SER A 156 -10.89 -57.48 -2.78
CA SER A 156 -11.94 -57.35 -1.76
C SER A 156 -13.35 -57.46 -2.36
N ALA A 157 -13.61 -56.82 -3.49
CA ALA A 157 -14.88 -56.91 -4.20
C ALA A 157 -15.18 -58.35 -4.66
N ASN A 158 -14.17 -59.05 -5.18
CA ASN A 158 -14.30 -60.45 -5.58
C ASN A 158 -14.58 -61.36 -4.36
N GLN A 159 -13.93 -61.10 -3.22
CA GLN A 159 -14.25 -61.81 -1.97
C GLN A 159 -15.68 -61.56 -1.50
N ARG A 160 -16.14 -60.31 -1.51
CA ARG A 160 -17.54 -59.96 -1.17
C ARG A 160 -18.51 -60.70 -2.07
N PHE A 161 -18.28 -60.71 -3.38
CA PHE A 161 -19.11 -61.45 -4.32
C PHE A 161 -19.21 -62.94 -3.96
N LYS A 162 -18.07 -63.59 -3.65
CA LYS A 162 -18.05 -64.99 -3.19
C LYS A 162 -18.80 -65.21 -1.87
N TYR A 163 -18.74 -64.26 -0.95
CA TYR A 163 -19.47 -64.35 0.32
C TYR A 163 -20.97 -64.11 0.14
N ASP A 164 -21.35 -63.15 -0.71
CA ASP A 164 -22.75 -62.87 -1.03
C ASP A 164 -23.39 -64.06 -1.76
N GLU A 165 -22.67 -64.75 -2.64
CA GLU A 165 -23.11 -66.00 -3.26
C GLU A 165 -23.36 -67.09 -2.20
N LYS A 166 -22.45 -67.25 -1.23
CA LYS A 166 -22.63 -68.18 -0.09
C LYS A 166 -23.80 -67.77 0.82
N ILE A 167 -24.01 -66.49 1.07
CA ILE A 167 -25.14 -65.99 1.85
C ILE A 167 -26.46 -66.22 1.10
N SER A 168 -26.45 -66.03 -0.22
CA SER A 168 -27.61 -66.29 -1.07
C SER A 168 -27.99 -67.77 -1.05
N THR A 169 -27.02 -68.68 -1.17
CA THR A 169 -27.27 -70.13 -1.07
C THR A 169 -27.74 -70.56 0.32
N LEU A 170 -27.18 -70.00 1.39
CA LEU A 170 -27.70 -70.22 2.75
C LEU A 170 -29.11 -69.65 2.93
N SER A 171 -29.39 -68.48 2.37
CA SER A 171 -30.71 -67.83 2.45
C SER A 171 -31.78 -68.60 1.68
N THR A 172 -31.46 -69.22 0.55
CA THR A 172 -32.39 -70.10 -0.18
C THR A 172 -32.67 -71.38 0.62
N MET A 173 -31.65 -71.98 1.24
CA MET A 173 -31.85 -73.11 2.16
C MET A 173 -32.76 -72.75 3.34
N LEU A 174 -32.58 -71.57 3.92
CA LEU A 174 -33.36 -71.09 5.08
C LEU A 174 -34.79 -70.69 4.69
N LYS A 175 -35.01 -70.14 3.48
CA LYS A 175 -36.35 -69.88 2.95
C LYS A 175 -37.12 -71.18 2.72
N ASN A 176 -36.48 -72.22 2.20
CA ASN A 176 -37.10 -73.53 2.04
C ASN A 176 -37.54 -74.14 3.38
N SER A 177 -36.80 -73.88 4.47
CA SER A 177 -37.16 -74.30 5.84
C SER A 177 -38.34 -73.52 6.45
N LYS A 178 -38.57 -72.26 6.05
CA LYS A 178 -39.66 -71.43 6.63
C LYS A 178 -41.04 -71.68 6.00
N PHE A 179 -41.10 -72.36 4.85
CA PHE A 179 -42.38 -72.70 4.21
C PHE A 179 -43.21 -73.69 5.03
N ASP A 180 -42.60 -74.49 5.92
CA ASP A 180 -43.33 -75.41 6.82
C ASP A 180 -43.99 -74.72 8.03
N THR A 181 -43.51 -73.53 8.42
CA THR A 181 -43.98 -72.83 9.63
C THR A 181 -45.03 -71.75 9.39
N LYS A 182 -45.41 -71.49 8.13
CA LYS A 182 -46.22 -70.32 7.77
C LYS A 182 -47.74 -70.59 7.65
N PHE A 183 -48.19 -71.83 7.82
CA PHE A 183 -49.61 -72.19 7.72
C PHE A 183 -50.43 -71.96 9.00
N LEU A 184 -49.82 -71.51 10.11
CA LEU A 184 -50.47 -71.51 11.44
C LEU A 184 -50.79 -70.12 12.04
N TYR A 185 -50.57 -69.03 11.31
CA TYR A 185 -50.62 -67.67 11.89
C TYR A 185 -51.59 -66.68 11.21
N GLU A 186 -52.51 -67.14 10.36
CA GLU A 186 -53.50 -66.27 9.71
C GLU A 186 -54.88 -66.23 10.41
N GLU A 187 -55.10 -67.01 11.47
CA GLU A 187 -56.45 -67.19 12.04
C GLU A 187 -56.67 -66.51 13.41
N THR A 188 -56.10 -65.33 13.65
CA THR A 188 -56.45 -64.51 14.85
C THR A 188 -56.29 -63.01 14.64
N GLN A 189 -57.09 -62.41 13.76
CA GLN A 189 -57.26 -60.95 13.76
C GLN A 189 -58.71 -60.52 13.52
N TYR A 190 -59.57 -60.75 14.53
CA TYR A 190 -60.75 -59.92 14.73
C TYR A 190 -61.07 -59.83 16.23
N SER A 191 -60.58 -58.78 16.90
CA SER A 191 -61.27 -58.21 18.07
C SER A 191 -60.66 -56.86 18.48
N ALA A 192 -61.56 -55.96 18.88
CA ALA A 192 -61.39 -54.84 19.79
C ALA A 192 -61.16 -53.44 19.20
N GLN A 193 -62.25 -52.67 19.12
CA GLN A 193 -62.27 -51.20 19.10
C GLN A 193 -61.79 -50.54 20.42
N SER A 194 -60.82 -51.15 21.10
CA SER A 194 -59.92 -50.51 22.08
C SER A 194 -58.54 -50.21 21.47
N ILE A 195 -58.36 -50.54 20.18
CA ILE A 195 -57.13 -50.42 19.42
C ILE A 195 -56.72 -48.96 19.20
N GLU A 196 -57.59 -47.95 19.17
CA GLU A 196 -57.11 -46.58 18.90
C GLU A 196 -56.22 -46.03 20.02
N LEU A 197 -56.59 -46.19 21.30
CA LEU A 197 -55.74 -45.71 22.40
C LEU A 197 -54.46 -46.56 22.55
N ILE A 198 -54.56 -47.88 22.45
CA ILE A 198 -53.42 -48.79 22.60
C ILE A 198 -52.50 -48.72 21.38
N SER A 199 -53.02 -48.54 20.17
CA SER A 199 -52.21 -48.35 18.96
C SER A 199 -51.51 -47.00 18.97
N VAL A 200 -52.19 -45.93 19.40
CA VAL A 200 -51.58 -44.61 19.57
C VAL A 200 -50.53 -44.65 20.68
N LEU A 201 -50.79 -45.28 21.83
CA LEU A 201 -49.79 -45.50 22.89
C LEU A 201 -48.61 -46.34 22.39
N LYS A 202 -48.85 -47.44 21.66
CA LYS A 202 -47.79 -48.25 21.04
C LYS A 202 -47.00 -47.44 20.00
N GLN A 203 -47.65 -46.55 19.25
CA GLN A 203 -47.01 -45.70 18.26
C GLN A 203 -46.20 -44.58 18.93
N LEU A 204 -46.70 -43.99 20.01
CA LEU A 204 -45.98 -43.04 20.85
C LEU A 204 -44.77 -43.68 21.52
N VAL A 205 -44.91 -44.88 22.08
CA VAL A 205 -43.78 -45.64 22.65
C VAL A 205 -42.78 -46.01 21.57
N LYS A 206 -43.22 -46.45 20.38
CA LYS A 206 -42.33 -46.70 19.24
C LYS A 206 -41.64 -45.44 18.76
N SER A 207 -42.34 -44.30 18.71
CA SER A 207 -41.77 -43.01 18.34
C SER A 207 -40.76 -42.53 19.36
N SER A 208 -41.10 -42.61 20.66
CA SER A 208 -40.19 -42.27 21.76
C SER A 208 -38.98 -43.18 21.78
N HIS A 209 -39.15 -44.47 21.50
CA HIS A 209 -38.07 -45.44 21.41
C HIS A 209 -37.15 -45.15 20.22
N ARG A 210 -37.72 -44.83 19.04
CA ARG A 210 -36.96 -44.37 17.88
C ARG A 210 -36.18 -43.09 18.19
N SER A 211 -36.85 -42.07 18.74
CA SER A 211 -36.18 -40.83 19.15
C SER A 211 -35.09 -41.05 20.21
N THR A 212 -35.24 -42.04 21.09
CA THR A 212 -34.21 -42.40 22.07
C THR A 212 -33.02 -43.11 21.40
N ILE A 213 -33.28 -43.99 20.44
CA ILE A 213 -32.25 -44.63 19.62
C ILE A 213 -31.51 -43.59 18.78
N ASP A 214 -32.23 -42.66 18.15
CA ASP A 214 -31.64 -41.61 17.33
C ASP A 214 -30.77 -40.67 18.19
N LYS A 215 -31.27 -40.24 19.35
CA LYS A 215 -30.49 -39.46 20.32
C LYS A 215 -29.27 -40.24 20.82
N LYS A 216 -29.41 -41.53 21.10
CA LYS A 216 -28.28 -42.39 21.44
C LYS A 216 -27.28 -42.44 20.29
N HIS A 217 -27.74 -42.54 19.05
CA HIS A 217 -26.87 -42.58 17.88
C HIS A 217 -26.12 -41.25 17.67
N GLU A 218 -26.77 -40.12 17.90
CA GLU A 218 -26.14 -38.79 17.92
C GLU A 218 -25.09 -38.67 19.01
N ILE A 219 -25.39 -39.14 20.23
CA ILE A 219 -24.43 -39.18 21.35
C ILE A 219 -23.25 -40.10 21.01
N ASP A 220 -23.50 -41.28 20.44
CA ASP A 220 -22.45 -42.22 20.02
C ASP A 220 -21.58 -41.60 18.92
N HIS A 221 -22.17 -40.85 18.00
CA HIS A 221 -21.44 -40.14 16.95
C HIS A 221 -20.59 -39.01 17.53
N TYR A 222 -21.14 -38.20 18.44
CA TYR A 222 -20.38 -37.16 19.15
C TYR A 222 -19.23 -37.78 19.96
N THR A 223 -19.50 -38.87 20.69
CA THR A 223 -18.48 -39.59 21.48
C THR A 223 -17.38 -40.13 20.57
N LYS A 224 -17.73 -40.68 19.39
CA LYS A 224 -16.74 -41.09 18.39
C LYS A 224 -15.87 -39.93 17.91
N HIS A 225 -16.48 -38.78 17.62
CA HIS A 225 -15.73 -37.56 17.25
C HIS A 225 -14.79 -37.11 18.36
N VAL A 226 -15.24 -37.11 19.62
CA VAL A 226 -14.38 -36.77 20.77
C VAL A 226 -13.23 -37.77 20.92
N THR A 227 -13.48 -39.08 20.76
CA THR A 227 -12.40 -40.08 20.80
C THR A 227 -11.42 -39.94 19.65
N LEU A 228 -11.89 -39.58 18.45
CA LEU A 228 -11.05 -39.31 17.29
C LEU A 228 -10.16 -38.08 17.55
N LEU A 229 -10.74 -37.00 18.08
CA LEU A 229 -10.02 -35.78 18.48
C LEU A 229 -8.95 -36.07 19.54
N ASN A 230 -9.29 -36.86 20.55
CA ASN A 230 -8.31 -37.31 21.56
C ASN A 230 -7.19 -38.13 20.94
N ASN A 231 -7.49 -39.01 19.98
CA ASN A 231 -6.46 -39.77 19.28
C ASN A 231 -5.52 -38.87 18.47
N TYR A 232 -6.05 -37.84 17.79
CA TYR A 232 -5.23 -36.86 17.08
C TYR A 232 -4.38 -36.03 18.04
N PHE A 233 -4.91 -35.58 19.18
CA PHE A 233 -4.11 -34.88 20.17
C PHE A 233 -3.00 -35.76 20.76
N ASN A 234 -3.27 -37.05 20.99
CA ASN A 234 -2.26 -38.00 21.44
C ASN A 234 -1.18 -38.25 20.36
N GLU A 235 -1.56 -38.29 19.09
CA GLU A 235 -0.63 -38.39 17.98
C GLU A 235 0.24 -37.14 17.84
N ILE A 236 -0.36 -35.95 17.92
CA ILE A 236 0.36 -34.67 17.90
C ILE A 236 1.29 -34.59 19.10
N LYS A 237 0.86 -34.97 20.30
CA LYS A 237 1.70 -35.04 21.50
C LYS A 237 2.90 -35.98 21.31
N ARG A 238 2.70 -37.13 20.66
CA ARG A 238 3.78 -38.08 20.34
C ARG A 238 4.80 -37.48 19.36
N VAL A 239 4.34 -36.74 18.36
CA VAL A 239 5.21 -36.18 17.30
C VAL A 239 5.91 -34.90 17.75
N THR A 240 5.22 -34.02 18.47
CA THR A 240 5.71 -32.70 18.89
C THR A 240 6.41 -32.70 20.25
N GLY A 241 6.19 -33.74 21.08
CA GLY A 241 6.71 -33.80 22.45
C GLY A 241 6.01 -32.85 23.44
N MET A 242 4.96 -32.12 23.00
CA MET A 242 4.19 -31.23 23.86
C MET A 242 3.22 -32.03 24.75
N ASN A 243 3.37 -31.90 26.07
CA ASN A 243 2.62 -32.74 27.00
C ASN A 243 1.22 -32.24 27.34
N GLU A 244 0.94 -30.94 27.15
CA GLU A 244 -0.35 -30.32 27.45
C GLU A 244 -1.14 -30.01 26.19
N VAL A 245 -2.44 -30.35 26.19
CA VAL A 245 -3.35 -30.11 25.06
C VAL A 245 -3.53 -28.60 24.81
N ASN A 246 -3.52 -27.79 25.86
CA ASN A 246 -3.65 -26.33 25.74
C ASN A 246 -2.45 -25.70 25.02
N ASP A 247 -1.24 -26.22 25.22
CA ASP A 247 -0.04 -25.75 24.52
C ASP A 247 -0.08 -26.12 23.04
N ILE A 248 -0.55 -27.32 22.71
CA ILE A 248 -0.76 -27.77 21.33
C ILE A 248 -1.77 -26.84 20.63
N VAL A 249 -2.92 -26.57 21.27
CA VAL A 249 -3.95 -25.68 20.71
C VAL A 249 -3.40 -24.26 20.53
N THR A 250 -2.68 -23.73 21.51
CA THR A 250 -2.08 -22.39 21.43
C THR A 250 -1.02 -22.32 20.32
N SER A 251 -0.23 -23.38 20.13
CA SER A 251 0.75 -23.46 19.06
C SER A 251 0.09 -23.56 17.69
N CYS A 252 -1.01 -24.32 17.56
CA CYS A 252 -1.80 -24.37 16.33
C CYS A 252 -2.44 -23.02 16.01
N LEU A 253 -3.06 -22.35 16.98
CA LEU A 253 -3.64 -21.01 16.79
C LEU A 253 -2.56 -20.00 16.37
N LYS A 254 -1.39 -20.00 17.03
CA LYS A 254 -0.26 -19.15 16.62
C LYS A 254 0.23 -19.47 15.22
N SER A 255 0.30 -20.75 14.84
CA SER A 255 0.69 -21.16 13.49
C SER A 255 -0.33 -20.73 12.44
N GLU A 256 -1.63 -20.76 12.77
CA GLU A 256 -2.70 -20.28 11.90
C GLU A 256 -2.66 -18.76 11.74
N GLU A 257 -2.48 -18.02 12.84
CA GLU A 257 -2.29 -16.57 12.82
C GLU A 257 -1.07 -16.17 11.98
N GLN A 258 0.06 -16.87 12.15
CA GLN A 258 1.25 -16.68 11.32
C GLN A 258 0.97 -16.98 9.84
N SER A 259 0.22 -18.03 9.54
CA SER A 259 -0.18 -18.36 8.17
C SER A 259 -1.05 -17.26 7.56
N GLN A 260 -2.01 -16.72 8.31
CA GLN A 260 -2.82 -15.58 7.87
C GLN A 260 -1.98 -14.31 7.63
N GLN A 261 -0.98 -14.06 8.49
CA GLN A 261 -0.04 -12.94 8.29
C GLN A 261 0.78 -13.11 7.02
N VAL A 262 1.27 -14.33 6.73
CA VAL A 262 1.98 -14.63 5.48
C VAL A 262 1.08 -14.41 4.26
N LEU A 263 -0.19 -14.84 4.32
CA LEU A 263 -1.17 -14.59 3.27
C LEU A 263 -1.42 -13.10 3.04
N SER A 264 -1.56 -12.31 4.12
CA SER A 264 -1.70 -10.86 4.01
C SER A 264 -0.46 -10.21 3.41
N TYR A 265 0.74 -10.67 3.81
CA TYR A 265 1.99 -10.18 3.25
C TYR A 265 2.10 -10.50 1.76
N LEU A 266 1.72 -11.71 1.33
CA LEU A 266 1.71 -12.12 -0.07
C LEU A 266 0.73 -11.28 -0.90
N ASN A 267 -0.44 -10.97 -0.36
CA ASN A 267 -1.40 -10.07 -1.02
C ASN A 267 -0.85 -8.64 -1.18
N ASN A 268 -0.19 -8.11 -0.15
CA ASN A 268 0.45 -6.79 -0.23
C ASN A 268 1.59 -6.80 -1.25
N LEU A 269 2.39 -7.86 -1.29
CA LEU A 269 3.49 -8.00 -2.23
C LEU A 269 2.99 -8.12 -3.67
N ASN A 270 1.89 -8.83 -3.91
CA ASN A 270 1.23 -8.85 -5.22
C ASN A 270 0.74 -7.46 -5.62
N SER A 271 0.12 -6.71 -4.70
CA SER A 271 -0.29 -5.33 -4.97
C SER A 271 0.91 -4.43 -5.27
N ASP A 272 2.05 -4.61 -4.60
CA ASP A 272 3.27 -3.86 -4.87
C ASP A 272 3.89 -4.24 -6.22
N ILE A 273 3.82 -5.51 -6.62
CA ILE A 273 4.20 -5.99 -7.95
C ILE A 273 3.33 -5.31 -9.01
N ASP A 274 2.01 -5.31 -8.85
CA ASP A 274 1.09 -4.66 -9.80
C ASP A 274 1.42 -3.17 -9.97
N LEU A 275 1.68 -2.47 -8.86
CA LEU A 275 2.10 -1.06 -8.88
C LEU A 275 3.46 -0.85 -9.56
N LEU A 276 4.41 -1.76 -9.36
CA LEU A 276 5.72 -1.72 -10.01
C LEU A 276 5.60 -1.99 -11.50
N GLU A 277 4.77 -2.95 -11.91
CA GLU A 277 4.50 -3.23 -13.32
C GLU A 277 3.84 -2.04 -14.01
N GLU A 278 2.87 -1.39 -13.37
CA GLU A 278 2.25 -0.17 -13.90
C GLU A 278 3.30 0.95 -14.08
N LYS A 279 4.14 1.17 -13.06
CA LYS A 279 5.24 2.16 -13.16
C LYS A 279 6.23 1.81 -14.26
N LEU A 280 6.58 0.54 -14.40
CA LEU A 280 7.51 0.05 -15.42
C LEU A 280 6.90 0.25 -16.82
N LYS A 281 5.61 -0.07 -17.00
CA LYS A 281 4.87 0.18 -18.25
C LYS A 281 4.86 1.67 -18.60
N ILE A 282 4.53 2.55 -17.64
CA ILE A 282 4.56 4.01 -17.84
C ILE A 282 5.98 4.47 -18.23
N SER A 283 6.99 3.98 -17.53
CA SER A 283 8.40 4.32 -17.81
C SER A 283 8.82 3.86 -19.20
N ASN A 284 8.46 2.64 -19.60
CA ASN A 284 8.74 2.11 -20.93
C ASN A 284 8.01 2.90 -22.02
N SER A 285 6.74 3.26 -21.83
CA SER A 285 6.02 4.14 -22.76
C SER A 285 6.70 5.52 -22.87
N LYS A 286 7.24 6.05 -21.77
CA LYS A 286 7.99 7.31 -21.76
C LYS A 286 9.34 7.17 -22.48
N ILE A 287 10.07 6.07 -22.27
CA ILE A 287 11.33 5.77 -22.97
C ILE A 287 11.05 5.65 -24.46
N GLN A 288 10.04 4.88 -24.86
CA GLN A 288 9.66 4.71 -26.26
C GLN A 288 9.26 6.03 -26.93
N TYR A 289 8.52 6.90 -26.22
CA TYR A 289 8.22 8.26 -26.68
C TYR A 289 9.49 9.09 -26.89
N LEU A 290 10.43 9.05 -25.94
CA LEU A 290 11.70 9.79 -26.03
C LEU A 290 12.65 9.24 -27.10
N GLU A 291 12.67 7.92 -27.30
CA GLU A 291 13.45 7.26 -28.35
C GLU A 291 12.86 7.53 -29.74
N GLY A 292 11.53 7.45 -29.89
CA GLY A 292 10.83 7.86 -31.12
C GLY A 292 11.12 9.32 -31.49
N SER A 293 11.20 10.21 -30.49
CA SER A 293 11.54 11.62 -30.69
C SER A 293 13.01 11.86 -31.13
N LYS A 294 13.95 10.94 -30.84
CA LYS A 294 15.35 11.06 -31.31
C LYS A 294 15.52 10.78 -32.80
N TYR A 295 14.63 9.99 -33.42
CA TYR A 295 14.74 9.61 -34.83
C TYR A 295 14.08 10.60 -35.81
N GLN A 296 13.33 11.60 -35.32
CA GLN A 296 12.76 12.68 -36.13
C GLN A 296 13.47 13.99 -35.82
N GLY A 297 14.58 14.23 -36.50
CA GLY A 297 15.41 15.42 -36.31
C GLY A 297 14.66 16.74 -36.44
N ARG A 298 14.84 17.61 -35.42
CA ARG A 298 14.54 19.06 -35.35
C ARG A 298 13.08 19.54 -35.42
N LEU A 299 12.17 18.90 -36.16
CA LEU A 299 10.75 19.33 -36.20
C LEU A 299 9.96 18.94 -34.92
N THR A 300 10.35 17.86 -34.24
CA THR A 300 9.67 17.32 -33.05
C THR A 300 10.07 17.99 -31.74
N ILE A 301 11.22 18.65 -31.63
CA ILE A 301 11.62 19.32 -30.37
C ILE A 301 10.68 20.48 -30.06
N GLN A 302 10.22 21.21 -31.09
CA GLN A 302 9.31 22.33 -30.91
C GLN A 302 7.88 21.87 -30.56
N GLU A 303 7.44 20.73 -31.11
CA GLU A 303 6.18 20.07 -30.72
C GLU A 303 6.27 19.40 -29.34
N ALA A 304 7.42 18.84 -28.97
CA ALA A 304 7.71 18.29 -27.66
C ALA A 304 7.75 19.39 -26.58
N ILE A 305 8.30 20.57 -26.92
CA ILE A 305 8.24 21.76 -26.06
C ILE A 305 6.79 22.22 -25.91
N LYS A 306 6.03 22.35 -26.99
CA LYS A 306 4.61 22.73 -26.93
C LYS A 306 3.77 21.72 -26.14
N THR A 307 3.99 20.42 -26.31
CA THR A 307 3.29 19.38 -25.55
C THR A 307 3.72 19.34 -24.08
N ASN A 308 4.99 19.61 -23.76
CA ASN A 308 5.40 19.80 -22.38
C ASN A 308 4.83 21.09 -21.76
N GLU A 309 4.71 22.18 -22.53
CA GLU A 309 4.07 23.41 -22.09
C GLU A 309 2.58 23.21 -21.82
N THR A 310 1.86 22.48 -22.68
CA THR A 310 0.45 22.12 -22.44
C THR A 310 0.31 21.17 -21.25
N ASN A 311 1.19 20.18 -21.10
CA ASN A 311 1.20 19.29 -19.93
C ASN A 311 1.53 20.05 -18.64
N PHE A 312 2.43 21.03 -18.69
CA PHE A 312 2.76 21.89 -17.56
C PHE A 312 1.59 22.81 -17.20
N ALA A 313 0.89 23.36 -18.19
CA ALA A 313 -0.32 24.14 -17.98
C ALA A 313 -1.46 23.30 -17.37
N LEU A 314 -1.65 22.05 -17.85
CA LEU A 314 -2.61 21.10 -17.28
C LEU A 314 -2.24 20.70 -15.85
N MET A 315 -0.96 20.48 -15.57
CA MET A 315 -0.45 20.20 -14.22
C MET A 315 -0.65 21.40 -13.29
N GLN A 316 -0.39 22.62 -13.76
CA GLN A 316 -0.69 23.84 -12.99
C GLN A 316 -2.19 23.99 -12.72
N GLY A 317 -3.05 23.68 -13.70
CA GLY A 317 -4.49 23.63 -13.52
C GLY A 317 -4.89 22.67 -12.41
N LYS A 318 -4.45 21.41 -12.49
CA LYS A 318 -4.71 20.39 -11.46
C LYS A 318 -4.17 20.77 -10.08
N ILE A 319 -3.03 21.46 -10.01
CA ILE A 319 -2.48 21.97 -8.75
C ILE A 319 -3.38 23.09 -8.18
N LYS A 320 -3.89 23.99 -9.03
CA LYS A 320 -4.86 25.02 -8.60
C LYS A 320 -6.16 24.39 -8.11
N ASP A 321 -6.73 23.45 -8.87
CA ASP A 321 -7.95 22.75 -8.49
C ASP A 321 -7.79 21.99 -7.16
N LYS A 322 -6.64 21.34 -6.95
CA LYS A 322 -6.32 20.67 -5.68
C LYS A 322 -6.17 21.66 -4.52
N LYS A 323 -5.50 22.80 -4.74
CA LYS A 323 -5.37 23.85 -3.72
C LYS A 323 -6.73 24.46 -3.36
N GLU A 324 -7.62 24.63 -4.34
CA GLU A 324 -8.97 25.11 -4.14
C GLU A 324 -9.83 24.08 -3.38
N ALA A 325 -9.73 22.80 -3.74
CA ALA A 325 -10.39 21.71 -3.01
C ALA A 325 -9.89 21.58 -1.56
N GLU A 326 -8.59 21.75 -1.33
CA GLU A 326 -7.98 21.75 0.00
C GLU A 326 -8.43 22.96 0.82
N PHE A 327 -8.48 24.15 0.20
CA PHE A 327 -9.04 25.35 0.81
C PHE A 327 -10.51 25.17 1.20
N ASN A 328 -11.33 24.60 0.31
CA ASN A 328 -12.74 24.31 0.57
C ASN A 328 -12.92 23.29 1.70
N ARG A 329 -12.11 22.23 1.76
CA ARG A 329 -12.10 21.27 2.88
C ARG A 329 -11.73 21.94 4.20
N ASN A 330 -10.68 22.77 4.20
CA ASN A 330 -10.27 23.53 5.38
C ASN A 330 -11.37 24.50 5.83
N MET A 331 -12.08 25.14 4.90
CA MET A 331 -13.22 25.99 5.23
C MET A 331 -14.35 25.19 5.88
N VAL A 332 -14.69 24.00 5.38
CA VAL A 332 -15.70 23.12 5.99
C VAL A 332 -15.28 22.68 7.40
N ILE A 333 -14.01 22.34 7.61
CA ILE A 333 -13.47 21.97 8.92
C ILE A 333 -13.52 23.16 9.89
N GLN A 334 -13.16 24.37 9.45
CA GLN A 334 -13.28 25.55 10.32
C GLN A 334 -14.75 25.88 10.63
N ASN A 335 -15.65 25.70 9.67
CA ASN A 335 -17.09 25.92 9.87
C ASN A 335 -17.73 24.91 10.83
N SER A 336 -17.12 23.74 11.06
CA SER A 336 -17.58 22.76 12.04
C SER A 336 -17.05 23.00 13.45
N LEU A 337 -16.01 23.82 13.63
CA LEU A 337 -15.45 24.18 14.96
C LEU A 337 -16.51 24.72 15.94
N PRO A 338 -17.39 25.68 15.57
CA PRO A 338 -18.38 26.21 16.51
C PRO A 338 -19.37 25.14 16.98
N TRP A 339 -19.70 24.20 16.11
CA TRP A 339 -20.60 23.08 16.45
C TRP A 339 -19.92 22.06 17.34
N MET A 340 -18.65 21.74 17.08
CA MET A 340 -17.87 20.85 17.94
C MET A 340 -17.63 21.46 19.33
N LYS A 341 -17.35 22.77 19.42
CA LYS A 341 -17.27 23.49 20.70
C LYS A 341 -18.60 23.43 21.46
N LYS A 342 -19.74 23.62 20.77
CA LYS A 342 -21.08 23.49 21.38
C LYS A 342 -21.36 22.09 21.91
N ILE A 343 -21.05 21.05 21.12
CA ILE A 343 -21.25 19.64 21.52
C ILE A 343 -20.37 19.30 22.71
N TYR A 344 -19.09 19.69 22.70
CA TYR A 344 -18.19 19.44 23.82
C TYR A 344 -18.66 20.15 25.10
N LYS A 345 -19.06 21.43 25.03
CA LYS A 345 -19.60 22.17 26.19
C LYS A 345 -20.89 21.54 26.73
N LEU A 346 -21.76 21.02 25.87
CA LEU A 346 -22.96 20.28 26.29
C LEU A 346 -22.61 18.96 26.98
N LEU A 347 -21.60 18.24 26.49
CA LEU A 347 -21.12 16.99 27.12
C LEU A 347 -20.40 17.25 28.44
N GLU A 348 -19.67 18.36 28.57
CA GLU A 348 -19.02 18.80 29.81
C GLU A 348 -20.06 19.15 30.90
N PHE A 349 -21.18 19.77 30.51
CA PHE A 349 -22.29 20.09 31.41
C PHE A 349 -22.97 18.83 32.00
N MET A 350 -22.76 17.65 31.40
CA MET A 350 -23.30 16.38 31.91
C MET A 350 -22.45 15.77 33.06
N HIS A 351 -21.44 16.49 33.58
CA HIS A 351 -20.64 16.13 34.75
C HIS A 351 -19.92 14.76 34.68
N PHE A 352 -19.35 14.40 33.51
CA PHE A 352 -18.47 13.22 33.38
C PHE A 352 -17.00 13.48 33.76
N LYS A 353 -16.70 14.61 34.42
CA LYS A 353 -15.33 15.12 34.65
C LYS A 353 -14.42 14.14 35.42
N ASP A 354 -14.98 13.27 36.25
CA ASP A 354 -14.19 12.41 37.14
C ASP A 354 -13.54 11.19 36.44
N TYR A 355 -13.94 10.88 35.21
CA TYR A 355 -13.48 9.67 34.49
C TYR A 355 -12.38 9.92 33.46
N PHE A 356 -12.05 11.18 33.16
CA PHE A 356 -11.07 11.53 32.12
C PHE A 356 -9.99 12.47 32.67
N SER A 357 -8.74 12.00 32.66
CA SER A 357 -7.61 12.66 33.34
C SER A 357 -7.07 13.93 32.66
N ASN A 358 -7.50 14.22 31.42
CA ASN A 358 -6.97 15.34 30.62
C ASN A 358 -8.09 16.30 30.23
N TYR A 359 -8.17 17.43 30.95
CA TYR A 359 -9.02 18.56 30.59
C TYR A 359 -8.49 19.23 29.31
N LEU A 360 -9.30 19.27 28.26
CA LEU A 360 -8.97 20.02 27.05
C LEU A 360 -9.59 21.41 27.20
N ASP A 361 -8.77 22.45 27.26
CA ASP A 361 -9.28 23.83 27.29
C ASP A 361 -9.76 24.25 25.90
N VAL A 362 -11.03 23.94 25.61
CA VAL A 362 -11.69 24.15 24.32
C VAL A 362 -11.75 25.62 23.91
N ASP A 363 -11.60 26.54 24.88
CA ASP A 363 -11.60 27.97 24.60
C ASP A 363 -10.26 28.47 24.02
N THR A 364 -9.16 27.72 24.18
CA THR A 364 -7.84 28.04 23.57
C THR A 364 -7.74 27.67 22.08
N ILE A 365 -8.68 26.91 21.53
CA ILE A 365 -8.63 26.42 20.14
C ILE A 365 -9.31 27.43 19.21
N ASP A 366 -8.55 28.40 18.70
CA ASP A 366 -9.06 29.40 17.74
C ASP A 366 -9.08 28.91 16.29
N LYS A 367 -8.26 27.91 15.93
CA LYS A 367 -8.22 27.28 14.60
C LYS A 367 -8.01 25.78 14.72
N LEU A 368 -8.82 25.00 14.02
CA LEU A 368 -8.59 23.55 13.92
C LEU A 368 -7.41 23.26 13.01
N ASN A 369 -6.30 22.78 13.56
CA ASN A 369 -5.32 22.02 12.80
C ASN A 369 -5.76 20.54 12.76
N GLN A 370 -5.24 19.76 11.81
CA GLN A 370 -5.61 18.35 11.65
C GLN A 370 -5.38 17.52 12.92
N GLU A 371 -4.34 17.83 13.70
CA GLU A 371 -4.07 17.17 14.97
C GLU A 371 -5.10 17.55 16.06
N TYR A 372 -5.45 18.83 16.16
CA TYR A 372 -6.44 19.31 17.12
C TYR A 372 -7.86 18.86 16.79
N SER A 373 -8.20 18.72 15.50
CA SER A 373 -9.50 18.18 15.10
C SER A 373 -9.63 16.70 15.47
N VAL A 374 -8.58 15.90 15.24
CA VAL A 374 -8.56 14.48 15.64
C VAL A 374 -8.66 14.34 17.15
N GLN A 375 -7.92 15.14 17.92
CA GLN A 375 -7.99 15.13 19.38
C GLN A 375 -9.38 15.51 19.90
N LEU A 376 -9.98 16.59 19.37
CA LEU A 376 -11.31 17.04 19.77
C LEU A 376 -12.40 16.02 19.40
N LEU A 377 -12.36 15.47 18.18
CA LEU A 377 -13.32 14.46 17.72
C LEU A 377 -13.18 13.17 18.53
N GLY A 378 -11.96 12.72 18.77
CA GLY A 378 -11.69 11.53 19.58
C GLY A 378 -12.23 11.68 21.00
N LYS A 379 -12.10 12.86 21.61
CA LYS A 379 -12.70 13.13 22.93
C LYS A 379 -14.22 13.18 22.92
N ILE A 380 -14.83 13.75 21.87
CA ILE A 380 -16.29 13.70 21.69
C ILE A 380 -16.76 12.25 21.51
N GLU A 381 -16.01 11.42 20.75
CA GLU A 381 -16.32 10.01 20.52
C GLU A 381 -16.17 9.16 21.79
N GLU A 382 -15.13 9.38 22.59
CA GLU A 382 -14.96 8.75 23.91
C GLU A 382 -16.15 9.08 24.83
N LEU A 383 -16.55 10.36 24.88
CA LEU A 383 -17.69 10.82 25.69
C LEU A 383 -19.02 10.27 25.19
N LEU A 384 -19.24 10.21 23.87
CA LEU A 384 -20.44 9.61 23.28
C LEU A 384 -20.50 8.10 23.51
N SER A 385 -19.37 7.41 23.42
CA SER A 385 -19.27 5.98 23.70
C SER A 385 -19.59 5.68 25.16
N PHE A 386 -19.08 6.52 26.08
CA PHE A 386 -19.40 6.43 27.50
C PHE A 386 -20.88 6.75 27.77
N LEU A 387 -21.44 7.76 27.12
CA LEU A 387 -22.86 8.10 27.23
C LEU A 387 -23.75 6.97 26.69
N MET A 388 -23.38 6.34 25.58
CA MET A 388 -24.06 5.13 25.09
C MET A 388 -23.95 3.98 26.09
N LEU A 389 -22.78 3.74 26.67
CA LEU A 389 -22.59 2.71 27.70
C LEU A 389 -23.45 3.00 28.93
N ALA A 390 -23.49 4.25 29.40
CA ALA A 390 -24.31 4.68 30.52
C ALA A 390 -25.81 4.56 30.23
N ILE A 391 -26.24 4.90 29.01
CA ILE A 391 -27.62 4.68 28.55
C ILE A 391 -27.94 3.18 28.49
N GLU A 392 -27.01 2.35 28.02
CA GLU A 392 -27.20 0.91 27.89
C GLU A 392 -27.23 0.23 29.28
N LEU A 393 -26.38 0.66 30.22
CA LEU A 393 -26.41 0.25 31.62
C LEU A 393 -27.71 0.70 32.31
N ARG A 394 -28.18 1.93 32.02
CA ARG A 394 -29.45 2.43 32.55
C ARG A 394 -30.65 1.68 31.96
N LYS A 395 -30.63 1.32 30.68
CA LYS A 395 -31.62 0.42 30.06
C LYS A 395 -31.61 -0.96 30.70
N GLN A 396 -30.44 -1.51 31.06
CA GLN A 396 -30.34 -2.79 31.75
C GLN A 396 -30.89 -2.74 33.19
N SER A 397 -30.85 -1.59 33.86
CA SER A 397 -31.45 -1.41 35.20
C SER A 397 -32.99 -1.31 35.19
N THR A 398 -33.61 -1.06 34.04
CA THR A 398 -35.07 -1.04 33.86
C THR A 398 -35.48 -2.10 32.82
N LEU A 399 -35.76 -3.30 33.31
CA LEU A 399 -36.23 -4.49 32.58
C LEU A 399 -35.20 -5.27 31.73
N SER A 400 -35.01 -6.53 32.16
CA SER A 400 -35.01 -7.74 31.34
C SER A 400 -34.49 -7.67 29.90
N VAL A 401 -33.41 -8.41 29.65
CA VAL A 401 -33.12 -9.14 28.41
C VAL A 401 -33.31 -8.34 27.11
N HIS A 402 -32.21 -7.71 26.70
CA HIS A 402 -31.77 -7.46 25.32
C HIS A 402 -32.81 -7.34 24.20
N ARG A 403 -32.85 -6.14 23.60
CA ARG A 403 -32.93 -6.01 22.14
C ARG A 403 -31.94 -4.97 21.62
N PHE A 404 -30.98 -5.42 20.83
CA PHE A 404 -30.35 -4.59 19.80
C PHE A 404 -31.25 -4.51 18.55
N PRO A 405 -31.15 -3.44 17.74
CA PRO A 405 -31.95 -3.26 16.55
C PRO A 405 -31.19 -3.81 15.34
N SER A 406 -31.68 -4.91 14.77
CA SER A 406 -31.47 -5.21 13.36
C SER A 406 -32.74 -5.86 12.83
N VAL A 407 -33.32 -5.23 11.81
CA VAL A 407 -34.60 -5.54 11.19
C VAL A 407 -34.71 -7.04 10.84
N PRO A 408 -35.66 -7.81 11.41
CA PRO A 408 -35.97 -9.15 10.96
C PRO A 408 -37.32 -9.18 10.22
N THR A 409 -37.34 -9.94 9.12
CA THR A 409 -38.49 -10.11 8.24
C THR A 409 -39.64 -10.87 8.91
N LYS A 410 -40.87 -10.60 8.47
CA LYS A 410 -42.15 -11.08 9.05
C LYS A 410 -42.30 -12.61 9.22
N LYS A 411 -41.39 -13.44 8.67
CA LYS A 411 -41.41 -14.91 8.83
C LYS A 411 -40.79 -15.40 10.15
N GLU A 412 -39.94 -14.63 10.81
CA GLU A 412 -39.32 -15.03 12.09
C GLU A 412 -40.19 -14.75 13.32
N ILE A 413 -41.12 -13.79 13.22
CA ILE A 413 -41.99 -13.36 14.33
C ILE A 413 -42.94 -14.50 14.76
N LYS A 414 -43.34 -15.39 13.83
CA LYS A 414 -44.20 -16.53 14.16
C LYS A 414 -43.44 -17.68 14.86
N LYS A 415 -42.15 -17.90 14.53
CA LYS A 415 -41.31 -18.91 15.21
C LYS A 415 -40.88 -18.44 16.61
N LYS A 416 -40.55 -17.15 16.79
CA LYS A 416 -40.19 -16.61 18.12
C LYS A 416 -41.36 -16.56 19.10
N LYS A 417 -42.61 -16.36 18.66
CA LYS A 417 -43.78 -16.44 19.56
C LYS A 417 -44.07 -17.87 20.02
N ALA A 418 -43.86 -18.87 19.17
CA ALA A 418 -44.02 -20.27 19.55
C ALA A 418 -42.92 -20.73 20.55
N MET A 419 -41.69 -20.25 20.37
CA MET A 419 -40.57 -20.60 21.26
C MET A 419 -40.60 -19.87 22.60
N LYS A 420 -41.09 -18.62 22.64
CA LYS A 420 -41.29 -17.89 23.89
C LYS A 420 -42.39 -18.51 24.76
N HIS A 421 -43.46 -19.03 24.15
CA HIS A 421 -44.51 -19.77 24.86
C HIS A 421 -44.04 -21.16 25.34
N PHE A 422 -43.05 -21.75 24.69
CA PHE A 422 -42.42 -23.02 25.11
C PHE A 422 -41.39 -22.83 26.24
N LEU A 423 -40.75 -21.65 26.32
CA LEU A 423 -39.74 -21.32 27.34
C LEU A 423 -40.33 -20.60 28.56
N GLU A 424 -41.52 -20.01 28.45
CA GLU A 424 -42.29 -19.43 29.57
C GLU A 424 -43.23 -20.46 30.25
N GLU A 425 -43.29 -21.69 29.73
CA GLU A 425 -43.92 -22.82 30.42
C GLU A 425 -43.01 -23.20 31.59
N LYS A 426 -43.27 -22.61 32.77
CA LYS A 426 -42.56 -22.92 34.02
C LYS A 426 -42.42 -24.43 34.16
N ASP A 427 -41.17 -24.90 34.24
CA ASP A 427 -40.85 -26.28 34.55
C ASP A 427 -41.68 -26.75 35.75
N LEU A 428 -42.48 -27.79 35.53
CA LEU A 428 -43.32 -28.44 36.52
C LEU A 428 -42.51 -29.28 37.54
N TYR A 429 -41.21 -29.03 37.66
CA TYR A 429 -40.26 -29.84 38.43
C TYR A 429 -39.34 -29.02 39.35
N ASP A 430 -39.64 -27.75 39.61
CA ASP A 430 -39.00 -27.02 40.72
C ASP A 430 -39.84 -27.15 41.99
N GLU A 431 -39.74 -28.30 42.67
CA GLU A 431 -40.07 -28.42 44.10
C GLU A 431 -39.04 -29.32 44.81
N GLN A 432 -38.58 -28.83 45.96
CA GLN A 432 -37.50 -29.34 46.82
C GLN A 432 -37.79 -30.69 47.52
N ASP A 433 -38.63 -31.56 46.93
CA ASP A 433 -39.15 -32.76 47.62
C ASP A 433 -38.60 -34.10 47.07
N PHE A 434 -37.54 -34.08 46.25
CA PHE A 434 -36.97 -35.31 45.68
C PHE A 434 -36.09 -36.13 46.64
N ASP A 435 -35.79 -35.62 47.84
CA ASP A 435 -35.02 -36.37 48.85
C ASP A 435 -35.87 -37.39 49.64
N GLU A 436 -37.20 -37.42 49.49
CA GLU A 436 -38.07 -38.39 50.17
C GLU A 436 -38.44 -39.64 49.36
N ILE A 437 -37.93 -39.80 48.13
CA ILE A 437 -38.23 -41.00 47.31
C ILE A 437 -37.24 -42.13 47.60
N ARG A 438 -37.27 -42.65 48.83
CA ARG A 438 -36.67 -43.96 49.17
C ARG A 438 -37.66 -45.00 49.65
N VAL A 439 -38.95 -44.67 49.76
CA VAL A 439 -40.01 -45.64 50.14
C VAL A 439 -41.15 -45.60 49.12
N PRO A 440 -41.61 -46.76 48.60
CA PRO A 440 -42.74 -46.79 47.67
C PRO A 440 -44.02 -46.26 48.34
N ILE A 441 -44.64 -45.28 47.68
CA ILE A 441 -45.86 -44.60 48.11
C ILE A 441 -47.04 -45.59 48.10
N SER A 442 -47.93 -45.50 49.09
CA SER A 442 -49.13 -46.32 49.21
C SER A 442 -50.07 -46.15 48.01
N VAL A 443 -50.72 -47.25 47.58
CA VAL A 443 -51.70 -47.26 46.47
C VAL A 443 -52.85 -46.27 46.71
N GLN A 444 -53.20 -45.99 47.97
CA GLN A 444 -54.24 -45.02 48.30
C GLN A 444 -53.79 -43.57 48.09
N GLU A 445 -52.53 -43.25 48.38
CA GLU A 445 -51.95 -41.93 48.14
C GLU A 445 -51.73 -41.66 46.66
N MET A 446 -51.33 -42.70 45.91
CA MET A 446 -51.24 -42.63 44.46
C MET A 446 -52.59 -42.36 43.80
N LYS A 447 -53.66 -43.00 44.27
CA LYS A 447 -55.04 -42.71 43.82
C LYS A 447 -55.44 -41.27 44.12
N LYS A 448 -55.14 -40.76 45.32
CA LYS A 448 -55.41 -39.35 45.68
C LYS A 448 -54.66 -38.37 44.79
N LYS A 449 -53.36 -38.58 44.56
CA LYS A 449 -52.55 -37.75 43.66
C LYS A 449 -53.07 -37.78 42.21
N ALA A 450 -53.47 -38.95 41.72
CA ALA A 450 -54.07 -39.09 40.39
C ALA A 450 -55.40 -38.34 40.26
N THR A 451 -56.27 -38.39 41.28
CA THR A 451 -57.53 -37.61 41.28
C THR A 451 -57.30 -36.11 41.27
N THR A 452 -56.33 -35.59 42.05
CA THR A 452 -56.00 -34.16 42.03
C THR A 452 -55.44 -33.69 40.69
N ILE A 453 -54.62 -34.50 40.01
CA ILE A 453 -54.10 -34.18 38.67
C ILE A 453 -55.22 -34.19 37.64
N PHE A 454 -56.16 -35.14 37.76
CA PHE A 454 -57.31 -35.25 36.86
C PHE A 454 -58.27 -34.06 37.01
N GLU A 455 -58.57 -33.64 38.24
CA GLU A 455 -59.41 -32.46 38.49
C GLU A 455 -58.76 -31.16 38.02
N ARG A 456 -57.44 -31.01 38.17
CA ARG A 456 -56.67 -29.87 37.66
C ARG A 456 -56.66 -29.80 36.13
N ARG A 457 -56.63 -30.94 35.44
CA ARG A 457 -56.79 -30.98 33.97
C ARG A 457 -58.22 -30.66 33.54
N ARG A 458 -59.22 -31.14 34.28
CA ARG A 458 -60.63 -30.86 34.01
C ARG A 458 -60.97 -29.38 34.17
N SER A 459 -60.35 -28.66 35.10
CA SER A 459 -60.54 -27.21 35.27
C SER A 459 -59.87 -26.40 34.17
N MET A 460 -58.71 -26.83 33.64
CA MET A 460 -58.06 -26.16 32.50
C MET A 460 -58.81 -26.32 31.17
N LEU A 461 -59.55 -27.41 30.97
CA LEU A 461 -60.34 -27.63 29.74
C LEU A 461 -61.65 -26.83 29.70
N LYS A 462 -62.13 -26.28 30.81
CA LYS A 462 -63.33 -25.43 30.87
C LYS A 462 -63.07 -23.97 30.50
N ALA A 463 -61.81 -23.56 30.34
CA ALA A 463 -61.43 -22.22 29.90
C ALA A 463 -61.02 -22.23 28.42
N LYS A 464 -61.99 -22.26 27.51
CA LYS A 464 -61.76 -21.92 26.09
C LYS A 464 -62.27 -20.50 25.81
N PRO A 465 -61.45 -19.59 25.28
CA PRO A 465 -61.92 -18.35 24.68
C PRO A 465 -62.54 -18.62 23.31
N VAL A 466 -63.64 -17.95 23.04
CA VAL A 466 -64.36 -17.93 21.75
C VAL A 466 -63.46 -17.29 20.69
N THR A 467 -63.30 -17.96 19.53
CA THR A 467 -62.73 -17.35 18.31
C THR A 467 -63.60 -17.68 17.10
N PRO A 468 -63.79 -16.71 16.17
CA PRO A 468 -64.85 -16.72 15.18
C PRO A 468 -64.50 -17.53 13.92
N ASP A 469 -65.56 -17.93 13.21
CA ASP A 469 -65.56 -18.63 11.93
C ASP A 469 -64.67 -17.96 10.88
N ILE A 470 -63.78 -18.77 10.27
CA ILE A 470 -63.11 -18.43 9.02
C ILE A 470 -63.39 -19.57 8.03
N THR A 471 -64.23 -19.26 7.06
CA THR A 471 -64.57 -20.08 5.90
C THR A 471 -63.36 -20.33 4.99
N HIS A 472 -63.10 -21.59 4.66
CA HIS A 472 -62.13 -21.97 3.63
C HIS A 472 -62.73 -21.84 2.21
N PRO A 473 -62.04 -21.21 1.24
CA PRO A 473 -62.36 -21.39 -0.17
C PRO A 473 -61.73 -22.68 -0.72
N LYS A 474 -62.51 -23.37 -1.55
CA LYS A 474 -62.23 -24.65 -2.21
C LYS A 474 -61.09 -24.53 -3.22
N THR A 475 -60.13 -25.46 -3.20
CA THR A 475 -59.15 -25.69 -4.26
C THR A 475 -59.77 -26.45 -5.44
N PRO A 476 -59.56 -26.04 -6.71
CA PRO A 476 -59.92 -26.85 -7.85
C PRO A 476 -58.83 -27.89 -8.18
N THR A 477 -59.30 -29.09 -8.48
CA THR A 477 -58.61 -30.24 -9.06
C THR A 477 -58.09 -29.96 -10.46
N TYR A 478 -56.83 -30.33 -10.75
CA TYR A 478 -56.40 -30.71 -12.10
C TYR A 478 -55.58 -32.00 -12.07
N ARG A 479 -56.11 -33.01 -12.76
CA ARG A 479 -55.46 -34.24 -13.19
C ARG A 479 -54.80 -34.00 -14.55
N LEU A 480 -53.76 -34.82 -14.81
CA LEU A 480 -53.28 -35.28 -16.11
C LEU A 480 -52.63 -34.25 -17.05
N ALA A 481 -51.32 -34.41 -17.26
CA ALA A 481 -50.79 -34.78 -18.58
C ALA A 481 -49.42 -35.44 -18.42
N ARG A 482 -49.34 -36.65 -18.98
CA ARG A 482 -48.13 -37.39 -19.34
C ARG A 482 -47.71 -36.85 -20.72
N GLU A 483 -46.42 -37.04 -21.03
CA GLU A 483 -45.80 -37.05 -22.36
C GLU A 483 -44.84 -35.89 -22.73
N ILE A 484 -43.72 -36.37 -23.27
CA ILE A 484 -42.69 -35.78 -24.13
C ILE A 484 -41.37 -35.37 -23.44
N LEU A 485 -40.35 -36.19 -23.80
CA LEU A 485 -38.89 -36.15 -23.61
C LEU A 485 -38.31 -36.64 -22.27
#